data_AF-A0A238JYE0-F1
#
_entry.id   AF-A0A238JYE0-F1
#
_cell.length_a   1.000
_cell.length_b   1.000
_cell.length_c   1.000
_cell.angle_alpha   90.00
_cell.angle_beta   90.00
_cell.angle_gamma   90.00
#
_symmetry.space_group_name_H-M   'P 1'
#
loop_
_entity.id
_entity.type
_entity.pdbx_description
1 polymer ?
#
loop_
_entity_poly.entity_id
_entity_poly.type
_entity_poly.pdbx_seq_one_letter_code
_entity_poly.pdbx_strand_id
1 'polypeptide(L)'
;MSQIEELQARITRALDRIGQRVDDFAPGPIQAEFDALLGRAEAAEEALAEVRAELDATRRAAQAELEGALAAVRAEAAEEMERLRAETQQAAPEPAAEDAGEALDAAALQEALEEEKIANAQLEERLRTLKQRLSEAEAAAPVAAPVPVETPAGLAELDAELHRLRAANEELAASNAALREANAQGVGEPELINRGLEAELAALRAMRAADAAEAQAVLGALTPLLAEAAEEGAH
;
A
#
# COMPACT_ATOMS: atom_id res chain seq x y z
N MET A 1 -81.56 -19.18 17.41
CA MET A 1 -81.47 -18.56 16.07
C MET A 1 -81.24 -17.05 16.19
N SER A 2 -82.16 -16.26 16.75
CA SER A 2 -82.02 -14.79 16.88
C SER A 2 -80.75 -14.30 17.62
N GLN A 3 -80.31 -14.97 18.69
CA GLN A 3 -79.08 -14.58 19.42
C GLN A 3 -77.79 -14.78 18.60
N ILE A 4 -77.78 -15.73 17.66
CA ILE A 4 -76.62 -16.00 16.81
C ILE A 4 -76.52 -14.91 15.73
N GLU A 5 -77.65 -14.50 15.15
CA GLU A 5 -77.72 -13.41 14.18
C GLU A 5 -77.33 -12.07 14.80
N GLU A 6 -77.73 -11.81 16.04
CA GLU A 6 -77.35 -10.60 16.79
C GLU A 6 -75.84 -10.56 17.11
N LEU A 7 -75.26 -11.71 17.49
CA LEU A 7 -73.82 -11.83 17.68
C LEU A 7 -73.06 -11.64 16.36
N GLN A 8 -73.52 -12.25 15.28
CA GLN A 8 -72.91 -12.09 13.95
C GLN A 8 -72.96 -10.63 13.49
N ALA A 9 -74.11 -9.95 13.61
CA ALA A 9 -74.23 -8.54 13.26
C ALA A 9 -73.31 -7.63 14.11
N ARG A 10 -73.12 -7.98 15.38
CA ARG A 10 -72.25 -7.23 16.29
C ARG A 10 -70.77 -7.48 16.00
N ILE A 11 -70.38 -8.70 15.62
CA ILE A 11 -69.02 -9.02 15.18
C ILE A 11 -68.71 -8.31 13.87
N THR A 12 -69.61 -8.33 12.88
CA THR A 12 -69.39 -7.61 11.61
C THR A 12 -69.20 -6.11 11.85
N ARG A 13 -70.03 -5.48 12.67
CA ARG A 13 -69.85 -4.06 13.04
C ARG A 13 -68.56 -3.80 13.82
N ALA A 14 -68.12 -4.74 14.66
CA ALA A 14 -66.86 -4.61 15.38
C ALA A 14 -65.67 -4.72 14.41
N LEU A 15 -65.73 -5.64 13.45
CA LEU A 15 -64.73 -5.79 12.40
C LEU A 15 -64.68 -4.59 11.47
N ASP A 16 -65.83 -4.05 11.04
CA ASP A 16 -65.89 -2.83 10.22
C ASP A 16 -65.30 -1.62 10.97
N ARG A 17 -65.58 -1.50 12.27
CA ARG A 17 -65.01 -0.45 13.12
C ARG A 17 -63.50 -0.62 13.34
N ILE A 18 -63.02 -1.86 13.45
CA ILE A 18 -61.59 -2.15 13.53
C ILE A 18 -60.91 -1.83 12.20
N GLY A 19 -61.51 -2.21 11.08
CA GLY A 19 -61.05 -1.87 9.72
C GLY A 19 -60.90 -0.37 9.54
N GLN A 20 -61.96 0.40 9.84
CA GLN A 20 -61.90 1.87 9.80
C GLN A 20 -60.83 2.46 10.71
N ARG A 21 -60.63 1.93 11.92
CA ARG A 21 -59.57 2.39 12.83
C ARG A 21 -58.15 2.06 12.35
N VAL A 22 -57.99 0.97 11.61
CA VAL A 22 -56.71 0.57 11.02
C VAL A 22 -56.42 1.43 9.79
N ASP A 23 -57.45 1.73 8.98
CA ASP A 23 -57.32 2.63 7.84
C ASP A 23 -57.04 4.08 8.27
N ASP A 24 -57.61 4.52 9.41
CA ASP A 24 -57.35 5.82 10.04
C ASP A 24 -56.00 5.87 10.80
N PHE A 25 -55.29 4.74 10.90
CA PHE A 25 -53.95 4.67 11.50
C PHE A 25 -52.93 5.24 10.50
N ALA A 26 -52.95 6.56 10.32
CA ALA A 26 -51.92 7.27 9.57
C ALA A 26 -50.55 6.92 10.19
N PRO A 27 -49.50 6.77 9.36
CA PRO A 27 -48.14 6.60 9.88
C PRO A 27 -47.88 7.72 10.88
N GLY A 28 -47.59 7.33 12.12
CA GLY A 28 -47.37 8.28 13.20
C GLY A 28 -46.20 9.22 12.87
N PRO A 29 -46.05 10.34 13.61
CA PRO A 29 -44.95 11.29 13.39
C PRO A 29 -43.57 10.61 13.38
N ILE A 30 -43.40 9.53 14.15
CA ILE A 30 -42.18 8.73 14.22
C ILE A 30 -41.90 7.99 12.90
N GLN A 31 -42.92 7.46 12.23
CA GLN A 31 -42.75 6.75 10.95
C GLN A 31 -42.36 7.72 9.83
N ALA A 32 -42.97 8.92 9.80
CA ALA A 32 -42.61 9.95 8.84
C ALA A 32 -41.17 10.48 9.07
N GLU A 33 -40.74 10.60 10.33
CA GLU A 33 -39.36 10.95 10.67
C GLU A 33 -38.37 9.86 10.26
N PHE A 34 -38.73 8.58 10.44
CA PHE A 34 -37.93 7.44 10.01
C PHE A 34 -37.77 7.40 8.49
N ASP A 35 -38.86 7.55 7.73
CA ASP A 35 -38.81 7.58 6.26
C ASP A 35 -37.96 8.77 5.76
N ALA A 36 -38.01 9.92 6.45
CA ALA A 36 -37.19 11.09 6.14
C ALA A 36 -35.71 10.94 6.53
N LEU A 37 -35.41 10.11 7.53
CA LEU A 37 -34.03 9.74 7.88
C LEU A 37 -33.48 8.74 6.85
N LEU A 38 -34.27 7.75 6.45
CA LEU A 38 -33.91 6.77 5.43
C LEU A 38 -33.56 7.46 4.11
N GLY A 39 -34.41 8.37 3.63
CA GLY A 39 -34.12 9.13 2.41
C GLY A 39 -32.89 10.04 2.51
N ARG A 40 -32.57 10.55 3.72
CA ARG A 40 -31.33 11.29 3.95
C ARG A 40 -30.10 10.40 3.97
N ALA A 41 -30.22 9.18 4.48
CA ALA A 41 -29.15 8.18 4.46
C ALA A 41 -28.84 7.73 3.04
N GLU A 42 -29.86 7.41 2.24
CA GLU A 42 -29.70 7.05 0.82
C GLU A 42 -29.03 8.19 0.02
N ALA A 43 -29.47 9.44 0.20
CA ALA A 43 -28.83 10.59 -0.45
C ALA A 43 -27.38 10.81 0.01
N ALA A 44 -27.07 10.52 1.29
CA ALA A 44 -25.71 10.59 1.79
C ALA A 44 -24.81 9.48 1.21
N GLU A 45 -25.34 8.27 1.02
CA GLU A 45 -24.63 7.16 0.38
C GLU A 45 -24.33 7.48 -1.10
N GLU A 46 -25.29 8.04 -1.82
CA GLU A 46 -25.08 8.50 -3.21
C GLU A 46 -24.01 9.59 -3.28
N ALA A 47 -24.08 10.60 -2.40
CA ALA A 47 -23.05 11.66 -2.34
C ALA A 47 -21.66 11.10 -1.98
N LEU A 48 -21.58 10.12 -1.08
CA LEU A 48 -20.33 9.43 -0.75
C LEU A 48 -19.79 8.63 -1.94
N ALA A 49 -20.66 7.99 -2.73
CA ALA A 49 -20.26 7.27 -3.93
C ALA A 49 -19.69 8.22 -4.99
N GLU A 50 -20.30 9.40 -5.18
CA GLU A 50 -19.80 10.44 -6.08
C GLU A 50 -18.41 10.95 -5.64
N VAL A 51 -18.26 11.31 -4.36
CA VAL A 51 -16.97 11.79 -3.82
C VAL A 51 -15.89 10.72 -3.93
N ARG A 52 -16.22 9.44 -3.71
CA ARG A 52 -15.27 8.32 -3.89
C ARG A 52 -14.85 8.18 -5.36
N ALA A 53 -15.79 8.31 -6.30
CA ALA A 53 -15.48 8.24 -7.73
C ALA A 53 -14.56 9.39 -8.17
N GLU A 54 -14.80 10.61 -7.68
CA GLU A 54 -13.93 11.77 -7.92
C GLU A 54 -12.53 11.59 -7.30
N LEU A 55 -12.46 11.05 -6.09
CA LEU A 55 -11.19 10.74 -5.43
C LEU A 55 -10.39 9.67 -6.19
N ASP A 56 -11.04 8.63 -6.67
CA ASP A 56 -10.37 7.59 -7.47
C ASP A 56 -9.92 8.13 -8.82
N ALA A 57 -10.69 9.02 -9.45
CA ALA A 57 -10.29 9.69 -10.68
C ALA A 57 -9.05 10.59 -10.47
N THR A 58 -9.04 11.39 -9.42
CA THR A 58 -7.89 12.26 -9.08
C THR A 58 -6.64 11.44 -8.72
N ARG A 59 -6.79 10.33 -7.97
CA ARG A 59 -5.69 9.39 -7.68
C ARG A 59 -5.11 8.76 -8.94
N ARG A 60 -5.96 8.28 -9.86
CA ARG A 60 -5.49 7.70 -11.13
C ARG A 60 -4.75 8.73 -11.99
N ALA A 61 -5.22 9.97 -12.02
CA ALA A 61 -4.53 11.05 -12.72
C ALA A 61 -3.14 11.32 -12.10
N ALA A 62 -3.06 11.45 -10.78
CA ALA A 62 -1.79 11.65 -10.08
C ALA A 62 -0.82 10.46 -10.26
N GLN A 63 -1.33 9.22 -10.25
CA GLN A 63 -0.53 8.03 -10.53
C GLN A 63 0.02 8.04 -11.96
N ALA A 64 -0.80 8.39 -12.96
CA ALA A 64 -0.35 8.48 -14.34
C ALA A 64 0.72 9.58 -14.53
N GLU A 65 0.59 10.71 -13.84
CA GLU A 65 1.60 11.77 -13.84
C GLU A 65 2.92 11.31 -13.21
N LEU A 66 2.87 10.59 -12.08
CA LEU A 66 4.04 10.01 -11.44
C LEU A 66 4.73 8.98 -12.34
N GLU A 67 3.96 8.06 -12.92
CA GLU A 67 4.48 7.06 -13.86
C GLU A 67 5.13 7.73 -15.08
N GLY A 68 4.52 8.80 -15.60
CA GLY A 68 5.08 9.61 -16.66
C GLY A 68 6.40 10.29 -16.27
N ALA A 69 6.46 10.89 -15.08
CA ALA A 69 7.66 11.53 -14.55
C ALA A 69 8.80 10.51 -14.32
N LEU A 70 8.49 9.35 -13.74
CA LEU A 70 9.46 8.27 -13.54
C LEU A 70 9.96 7.71 -14.88
N ALA A 71 9.07 7.55 -15.86
CA ALA A 71 9.46 7.13 -17.20
C ALA A 71 10.40 8.15 -17.88
N ALA A 72 10.14 9.45 -17.71
CA ALA A 72 11.02 10.51 -18.21
C ALA A 72 12.40 10.46 -17.54
N VAL A 73 12.47 10.38 -16.21
CA VAL A 73 13.73 10.28 -15.48
C VAL A 73 14.52 9.03 -15.88
N ARG A 74 13.83 7.89 -16.08
CA ARG A 74 14.47 6.65 -16.56
C ARG A 74 14.99 6.78 -17.99
N ALA A 75 14.28 7.48 -18.86
CA ALA A 75 14.73 7.74 -20.24
C ALA A 75 15.98 8.64 -20.23
N GLU A 76 15.98 9.72 -19.45
CA GLU A 76 17.14 10.60 -19.27
C GLU A 76 18.34 9.83 -18.71
N ALA A 77 18.13 9.00 -17.69
CA ALA A 77 19.19 8.16 -17.14
C ALA A 77 19.71 7.12 -18.14
N ALA A 78 18.85 6.57 -19.00
CA ALA A 78 19.26 5.63 -20.04
C ALA A 78 20.11 6.30 -21.13
N GLU A 79 19.72 7.50 -21.57
CA GLU A 79 20.51 8.31 -22.51
C GLU A 79 21.87 8.69 -21.91
N GLU A 80 21.88 9.11 -20.63
CA GLU A 80 23.13 9.45 -19.93
C GLU A 80 24.04 8.23 -19.79
N MET A 81 23.48 7.05 -19.47
CA MET A 81 24.24 5.80 -19.44
C MET A 81 24.78 5.39 -20.82
N GLU A 82 24.04 5.63 -21.91
CA GLU A 82 24.52 5.37 -23.27
C GLU A 82 25.66 6.32 -23.66
N ARG A 83 25.56 7.61 -23.32
CA ARG A 83 26.66 8.59 -23.51
C ARG A 83 27.90 8.19 -22.73
N LEU A 84 27.74 7.78 -21.46
CA LEU A 84 28.86 7.31 -20.64
C LEU A 84 29.50 6.05 -21.23
N ARG A 85 28.70 5.10 -21.73
CA ARG A 85 29.23 3.93 -22.44
C ARG A 85 30.03 4.33 -23.67
N ALA A 86 29.52 5.25 -24.48
CA ALA A 86 30.23 5.74 -25.66
C ALA A 86 31.55 6.46 -25.28
N GLU A 87 31.57 7.26 -24.21
CA GLU A 87 32.77 7.91 -23.69
C GLU A 87 33.81 6.88 -23.20
N THR A 88 33.39 5.88 -22.42
CA THR A 88 34.29 4.80 -21.96
C THR A 88 34.85 3.96 -23.13
N GLN A 89 34.05 3.76 -24.19
CA GLN A 89 34.46 2.99 -25.36
C GLN A 89 35.41 3.77 -26.29
N GLN A 90 35.37 5.11 -26.24
CA GLN A 90 36.31 5.99 -26.94
C GLN A 90 37.60 6.24 -26.14
N ALA A 91 37.54 6.14 -24.81
CA ALA A 91 38.70 6.23 -23.92
C ALA A 91 39.51 4.93 -23.83
N ALA A 92 38.94 3.79 -24.25
CA ALA A 92 39.66 2.52 -24.32
C ALA A 92 40.76 2.57 -25.41
N PRO A 93 42.04 2.35 -25.08
CA PRO A 93 43.10 2.31 -26.07
C PRO A 93 42.93 1.10 -27.01
N GLU A 94 43.08 1.31 -28.33
CA GLU A 94 43.15 0.22 -29.31
C GLU A 94 44.18 -0.83 -28.88
N PRO A 95 43.94 -2.14 -29.09
CA PRO A 95 44.93 -3.16 -28.75
C PRO A 95 46.16 -2.96 -29.64
N ALA A 96 47.18 -2.35 -29.07
CA ALA A 96 48.49 -2.22 -29.71
C ALA A 96 49.01 -3.63 -30.01
N ALA A 97 49.29 -3.86 -31.28
CA ALA A 97 49.86 -5.08 -31.79
C ALA A 97 51.14 -5.48 -31.06
N GLU A 98 51.36 -6.79 -31.02
CA GLU A 98 52.45 -7.51 -30.38
C GLU A 98 53.85 -6.89 -30.57
N ASP A 99 54.63 -6.90 -29.48
CA ASP A 99 56.10 -6.95 -29.39
C ASP A 99 56.90 -5.62 -29.35
N ALA A 100 57.11 -5.06 -28.14
CA ALA A 100 58.42 -4.51 -27.69
C ALA A 100 58.40 -3.91 -26.24
N GLY A 101 58.89 -4.66 -25.23
CA GLY A 101 59.56 -4.08 -24.05
C GLY A 101 58.84 -4.13 -22.68
N GLU A 102 58.94 -5.25 -21.96
CA GLU A 102 58.32 -5.59 -20.66
C GLU A 102 58.46 -4.58 -19.50
N ALA A 103 59.33 -3.57 -19.55
CA ALA A 103 59.49 -2.57 -18.48
C ALA A 103 58.75 -1.23 -18.73
N LEU A 104 58.41 -0.93 -19.99
CA LEU A 104 57.57 0.23 -20.34
C LEU A 104 56.08 -0.13 -20.25
N ASP A 105 55.73 -1.39 -20.50
CA ASP A 105 54.36 -1.90 -20.42
C ASP A 105 53.80 -1.89 -18.99
N ALA A 106 54.61 -2.20 -17.96
CA ALA A 106 54.10 -2.24 -16.58
C ALA A 106 53.70 -0.85 -16.06
N ALA A 107 54.47 0.19 -16.38
CA ALA A 107 54.17 1.57 -16.00
C ALA A 107 52.94 2.10 -16.77
N ALA A 108 52.85 1.81 -18.07
CA ALA A 108 51.69 2.18 -18.90
C ALA A 108 50.41 1.44 -18.47
N LEU A 109 50.52 0.16 -18.10
CA LEU A 109 49.40 -0.62 -17.56
C LEU A 109 48.98 -0.14 -16.16
N GLN A 110 49.91 0.31 -15.33
CA GLN A 110 49.58 0.93 -14.04
C GLN A 110 48.91 2.29 -14.21
N GLU A 111 49.36 3.11 -15.16
CA GLU A 111 48.72 4.39 -15.49
C GLU A 111 47.29 4.17 -16.02
N ALA A 112 47.10 3.24 -16.96
CA ALA A 112 45.77 2.85 -17.45
C ALA A 112 44.86 2.28 -16.34
N LEU A 113 45.41 1.50 -15.40
CA LEU A 113 44.65 0.98 -14.26
C LEU A 113 44.22 2.09 -13.29
N GLU A 114 45.08 3.08 -13.05
CA GLU A 114 44.73 4.24 -12.21
C GLU A 114 43.69 5.15 -12.91
N GLU A 115 43.78 5.35 -14.22
CA GLU A 115 42.75 6.04 -15.00
C GLU A 115 41.40 5.33 -14.96
N GLU A 116 41.38 4.00 -15.13
CA GLU A 116 40.17 3.18 -15.01
C GLU A 116 39.57 3.21 -13.60
N LYS A 117 40.41 3.20 -12.55
CA LYS A 117 39.92 3.36 -11.16
C LYS A 117 39.29 4.73 -10.92
N ILE A 118 39.87 5.79 -11.48
CA ILE A 118 39.32 7.15 -11.38
C ILE A 118 37.99 7.24 -12.14
N ALA A 119 37.91 6.66 -13.35
CA ALA A 119 36.67 6.59 -14.11
C ALA A 119 35.58 5.82 -13.36
N ASN A 120 35.93 4.69 -12.75
CA ASN A 120 35.01 3.88 -11.96
C ASN A 120 34.51 4.65 -10.72
N ALA A 121 35.40 5.32 -9.98
CA ALA A 121 35.02 6.15 -8.83
C ALA A 121 34.08 7.31 -9.23
N GLN A 122 34.28 7.90 -10.40
CA GLN A 122 33.38 8.94 -10.93
C GLN A 122 32.01 8.37 -11.32
N LEU A 123 31.95 7.16 -11.89
CA LEU A 123 30.71 6.48 -12.22
C LEU A 123 29.93 6.06 -10.97
N GLU A 124 30.61 5.59 -9.93
CA GLU A 124 29.99 5.25 -8.64
C GLU A 124 29.34 6.47 -7.98
N GLU A 125 30.00 7.62 -7.99
CA GLU A 125 29.45 8.85 -7.41
C GLU A 125 28.27 9.40 -8.22
N ARG A 126 28.31 9.28 -9.55
CA ARG A 126 27.19 9.63 -10.43
C ARG A 126 26.01 8.68 -10.25
N LEU A 127 26.26 7.38 -10.10
CA LEU A 127 25.23 6.38 -9.80
C LEU A 127 24.58 6.65 -8.43
N ARG A 128 25.37 7.03 -7.42
CA ARG A 128 24.84 7.47 -6.12
C ARG A 128 23.91 8.68 -6.28
N THR A 129 24.33 9.68 -7.06
CA THR A 129 23.52 10.88 -7.32
C THR A 129 22.21 10.57 -8.05
N LEU A 130 22.24 9.70 -9.07
CA LEU A 130 21.04 9.28 -9.79
C LEU A 130 20.09 8.47 -8.90
N LYS A 131 20.62 7.56 -8.07
CA LYS A 131 19.82 6.83 -7.08
C LYS A 131 19.18 7.76 -6.06
N GLN A 132 19.91 8.77 -5.61
CA GLN A 132 19.38 9.77 -4.70
C GLN A 132 18.26 10.57 -5.37
N ARG A 133 18.44 11.02 -6.62
CA ARG A 133 17.39 11.73 -7.37
C ARG A 133 16.15 10.86 -7.63
N LEU A 134 16.33 9.58 -7.91
CA LEU A 134 15.22 8.64 -8.05
C LEU A 134 14.47 8.48 -6.73
N SER A 135 15.20 8.30 -5.62
CA SER A 135 14.61 8.21 -4.28
C SER A 135 13.91 9.51 -3.87
N GLU A 136 14.47 10.67 -4.20
CA GLU A 136 13.85 11.98 -3.96
C GLU A 136 12.59 12.16 -4.82
N ALA A 137 12.60 11.72 -6.08
CA ALA A 137 11.41 11.74 -6.94
C ALA A 137 10.32 10.77 -6.46
N GLU A 138 10.70 9.60 -5.96
CA GLU A 138 9.79 8.62 -5.35
C GLU A 138 9.23 9.11 -4.00
N ALA A 139 10.01 9.86 -3.22
CA ALA A 139 9.56 10.47 -1.97
C ALA A 139 8.76 11.76 -2.18
N ALA A 140 9.04 12.50 -3.24
CA ALA A 140 8.29 13.68 -3.68
C ALA A 140 7.01 13.33 -4.45
N ALA A 141 6.84 12.06 -4.85
CA ALA A 141 5.55 11.54 -5.22
C ALA A 141 4.57 11.88 -4.09
N PRO A 142 3.48 12.60 -4.36
CA PRO A 142 2.49 12.81 -3.34
C PRO A 142 1.97 11.42 -2.98
N VAL A 143 2.41 10.89 -1.83
CA VAL A 143 1.59 9.99 -1.04
C VAL A 143 0.30 10.78 -0.93
N ALA A 144 -0.70 10.42 -1.73
CA ALA A 144 -1.97 11.11 -1.78
C ALA A 144 -2.37 11.23 -0.31
N ALA A 145 -2.25 12.44 0.24
CA ALA A 145 -2.53 12.67 1.65
C ALA A 145 -3.91 12.05 1.82
N PRO A 146 -4.08 11.06 2.72
CA PRO A 146 -5.35 10.40 2.84
C PRO A 146 -6.35 11.54 3.04
N VAL A 147 -7.27 11.69 2.08
CA VAL A 147 -8.50 12.42 2.34
C VAL A 147 -8.96 11.85 3.67
N PRO A 148 -9.21 12.67 4.70
CA PRO A 148 -9.62 12.19 6.00
C PRO A 148 -11.07 11.70 5.88
N VAL A 149 -11.27 10.63 5.13
CA VAL A 149 -12.12 9.55 5.59
C VAL A 149 -11.43 9.14 6.87
N GLU A 150 -12.11 9.23 8.01
CA GLU A 150 -11.60 8.69 9.27
C GLU A 150 -11.31 7.20 9.04
N THR A 151 -10.09 6.88 8.63
CA THR A 151 -9.62 5.51 8.61
C THR A 151 -9.60 5.13 10.09
N PRO A 152 -10.44 4.18 10.55
CA PRO A 152 -10.44 3.81 11.96
C PRO A 152 -8.99 3.51 12.35
N ALA A 153 -8.51 4.09 13.45
CA ALA A 153 -7.09 4.14 13.79
C ALA A 153 -6.38 2.78 13.69
N GLY A 154 -7.10 1.67 13.92
CA GLY A 154 -6.60 0.31 13.77
C GLY A 154 -6.24 -0.10 12.33
N LEU A 155 -6.87 0.43 11.28
CA LEU A 155 -6.51 0.14 9.89
C LEU A 155 -5.20 0.82 9.47
N ALA A 156 -4.98 2.07 9.89
CA ALA A 156 -3.72 2.77 9.65
C ALA A 156 -2.54 2.11 10.37
N GLU A 157 -2.78 1.60 11.59
CA GLU A 157 -1.80 0.83 12.35
C GLU A 157 -1.51 -0.53 11.70
N LEU A 158 -2.55 -1.24 11.22
CA LEU A 158 -2.39 -2.47 10.45
C LEU A 158 -1.57 -2.25 9.18
N ASP A 159 -1.83 -1.21 8.40
CA ASP A 159 -1.06 -0.88 7.20
C ASP A 159 0.42 -0.63 7.54
N ALA A 160 0.69 0.11 8.62
CA ALA A 160 2.05 0.38 9.09
C ALA A 160 2.78 -0.90 9.54
N GLU A 161 2.08 -1.85 10.17
CA GLU A 161 2.65 -3.15 10.55
C GLU A 161 2.86 -4.07 9.33
N LEU A 162 1.96 -4.05 8.34
CA LEU A 162 2.13 -4.78 7.08
C LEU A 162 3.33 -4.27 6.26
N HIS A 163 3.54 -2.95 6.23
CA HIS A 163 4.74 -2.36 5.62
C HIS A 163 6.02 -2.82 6.34
N ARG A 164 6.02 -2.83 7.68
CA ARG A 164 7.15 -3.36 8.46
C ARG A 164 7.39 -4.85 8.23
N LEU A 165 6.33 -5.65 8.10
CA LEU A 165 6.44 -7.08 7.77
C LEU A 165 7.04 -7.31 6.38
N ARG A 166 6.64 -6.52 5.37
CA ARG A 166 7.23 -6.61 4.02
C ARG A 166 8.72 -6.28 4.04
N ALA A 167 9.10 -5.18 4.68
CA ALA A 167 10.51 -4.78 4.81
C ALA A 167 11.36 -5.85 5.52
N ALA A 168 10.86 -6.42 6.63
CA ALA A 168 11.57 -7.47 7.36
C ALA A 168 11.71 -8.77 6.53
N ASN A 169 10.72 -9.10 5.69
CA ASN A 169 10.82 -10.23 4.77
C ASN A 169 11.81 -9.98 3.62
N GLU A 170 11.88 -8.77 3.09
CA GLU A 170 12.89 -8.39 2.09
C GLU A 170 14.31 -8.52 2.66
N GLU A 171 14.52 -8.05 3.90
CA GLU A 171 15.79 -8.18 4.59
C GLU A 171 16.17 -9.65 4.86
N LEU A 172 15.19 -10.48 5.25
CA LEU A 172 15.37 -11.92 5.41
C LEU A 172 15.71 -12.60 4.07
N ALA A 173 15.05 -12.22 2.98
CA ALA A 173 15.34 -12.75 1.64
C ALA A 173 16.75 -12.37 1.17
N ALA A 174 17.17 -11.13 1.39
CA ALA A 174 18.53 -10.66 1.10
C ALA A 174 19.58 -11.40 1.94
N SER A 175 19.32 -11.61 3.23
CA SER A 175 20.22 -12.37 4.09
C SER A 175 20.31 -13.85 3.68
N ASN A 176 19.21 -14.47 3.26
CA ASN A 176 19.22 -15.83 2.73
C ASN A 176 19.99 -15.94 1.41
N ALA A 177 19.90 -14.93 0.54
CA ALA A 177 20.68 -14.88 -0.70
C ALA A 177 22.18 -14.80 -0.39
N ALA A 178 22.59 -13.93 0.54
CA ALA A 178 23.98 -13.80 0.97
C ALA A 178 24.51 -15.10 1.60
N LEU A 179 23.71 -15.79 2.42
CA LEU A 179 24.09 -17.08 3.01
C LEU A 179 24.23 -18.18 1.95
N ARG A 180 23.37 -18.20 0.92
CA ARG A 180 23.51 -19.17 -0.18
C ARG A 180 24.75 -18.91 -1.02
N GLU A 181 25.07 -17.65 -1.28
CA GLU A 181 26.28 -17.26 -2.01
C GLU A 181 27.53 -17.65 -1.22
N ALA A 182 27.60 -17.32 0.07
CA ALA A 182 28.70 -17.71 0.96
C ALA A 182 28.86 -19.24 1.03
N ASN A 183 27.75 -19.98 1.15
CA ASN A 183 27.77 -21.44 1.12
C ASN A 183 28.23 -22.01 -0.24
N ALA A 184 27.85 -21.40 -1.37
CA ALA A 184 28.29 -21.81 -2.70
C ALA A 184 29.79 -21.58 -2.91
N GLN A 185 30.33 -20.53 -2.30
CA GLN A 185 31.77 -20.24 -2.26
C GLN A 185 32.52 -21.10 -1.23
N GLY A 186 31.80 -21.87 -0.40
CA GLY A 186 32.37 -22.69 0.68
C GLY A 186 32.95 -21.86 1.84
N VAL A 187 32.60 -20.58 1.93
CA VAL A 187 33.06 -19.67 2.98
C VAL A 187 31.99 -19.62 4.07
N GLY A 188 32.28 -20.17 5.24
CA GLY A 188 31.42 -20.03 6.42
C GLY A 188 31.73 -18.73 7.15
N GLU A 189 30.92 -17.70 6.95
CA GLU A 189 31.04 -16.42 7.68
C GLU A 189 30.09 -16.38 8.89
N PRO A 190 30.60 -16.41 10.14
CA PRO A 190 29.78 -16.36 11.35
C PRO A 190 28.91 -15.11 11.43
N GLU A 191 29.40 -13.97 10.94
CA GLU A 191 28.71 -12.69 10.95
C GLU A 191 27.48 -12.69 10.03
N LEU A 192 27.55 -13.35 8.86
CA LEU A 192 26.38 -13.53 7.98
C LEU A 192 25.31 -14.42 8.60
N ILE A 193 25.73 -15.45 9.34
CA ILE A 193 24.80 -16.33 10.08
C ILE A 193 24.09 -15.51 11.16
N ASN A 194 24.82 -14.74 11.95
CA ASN A 194 24.23 -13.87 12.96
C ASN A 194 23.25 -12.85 12.35
N ARG A 195 23.62 -12.22 11.22
CA ARG A 195 22.73 -11.31 10.48
C ARG A 195 21.46 -12.00 9.98
N GLY A 196 21.58 -13.25 9.51
CA GLY A 196 20.43 -14.05 9.11
C GLY A 196 19.48 -14.36 10.26
N LEU A 197 20.03 -14.73 11.42
CA LEU A 197 19.26 -14.98 12.63
C LEU A 197 18.58 -13.71 13.16
N GLU A 198 19.25 -12.57 13.08
CA GLU A 198 18.68 -11.26 13.42
C GLU A 198 17.53 -10.88 12.49
N ALA A 199 17.70 -11.08 11.17
CA ALA A 199 16.65 -10.85 10.18
C ALA A 199 15.45 -11.79 10.39
N GLU A 200 15.68 -13.06 10.76
CA GLU A 200 14.60 -14.00 11.07
C GLU A 200 13.82 -13.58 12.33
N LEU A 201 14.52 -13.15 13.38
CA LEU A 201 13.90 -12.59 14.58
C LEU A 201 13.11 -11.32 14.28
N ALA A 202 13.62 -10.44 13.42
CA ALA A 202 12.92 -9.23 12.97
C ALA A 202 11.64 -9.59 12.20
N ALA A 203 11.71 -10.53 11.26
CA ALA A 203 10.55 -11.01 10.49
C ALA A 203 9.49 -11.66 11.40
N LEU A 204 9.89 -12.50 12.36
CA LEU A 204 8.97 -13.11 13.33
C LEU A 204 8.28 -12.09 14.23
N ARG A 205 9.01 -11.05 14.66
CA ARG A 205 8.43 -9.96 15.46
C ARG A 205 7.45 -9.12 14.64
N ALA A 206 7.81 -8.78 13.41
CA ALA A 206 6.94 -8.02 12.50
C ALA A 206 5.67 -8.81 12.16
N MET A 207 5.76 -10.13 11.98
CA MET A 207 4.60 -10.99 11.74
C MET A 207 3.64 -10.96 12.92
N ARG A 208 4.15 -11.15 14.15
CA ARG A 208 3.31 -11.07 15.36
C ARG A 208 2.69 -9.70 15.58
N ALA A 209 3.40 -8.63 15.21
CA ALA A 209 2.88 -7.26 15.33
C ALA A 209 1.75 -7.02 14.31
N ALA A 210 1.90 -7.49 13.07
CA ALA A 210 0.85 -7.46 12.06
C ALA A 210 -0.39 -8.27 12.49
N ASP A 211 -0.20 -9.49 13.01
CA ASP A 211 -1.30 -10.32 13.51
C ASP A 211 -2.06 -9.62 14.67
N ALA A 212 -1.34 -8.96 15.58
CA ALA A 212 -1.93 -8.22 16.69
C ALA A 212 -2.71 -6.98 16.23
N ALA A 213 -2.16 -6.23 15.27
CA ALA A 213 -2.82 -5.08 14.67
C ALA A 213 -4.07 -5.49 13.87
N GLU A 214 -4.03 -6.63 13.18
CA GLU A 214 -5.19 -7.19 12.47
C GLU A 214 -6.30 -7.53 13.47
N ALA A 215 -5.96 -8.24 14.55
CA ALA A 215 -6.92 -8.58 15.60
C ALA A 215 -7.54 -7.33 16.24
N GLN A 216 -6.75 -6.28 16.50
CA GLN A 216 -7.24 -5.02 17.02
C GLN A 216 -8.13 -4.27 16.01
N ALA A 217 -7.77 -4.27 14.73
CA ALA A 217 -8.59 -3.66 13.67
C ALA A 217 -9.96 -4.35 13.54
N VAL A 218 -9.98 -5.69 13.57
CA VAL A 218 -11.22 -6.48 13.55
C VAL A 218 -12.06 -6.22 14.80
N LEU A 219 -11.46 -6.20 15.99
CA LEU A 219 -12.17 -5.88 17.23
C LEU A 219 -12.74 -4.45 17.21
N GLY A 220 -11.97 -3.49 16.70
CA GLY A 220 -12.41 -2.10 16.52
C GLY A 220 -13.61 -1.99 15.58
N ALA A 221 -13.66 -2.80 14.52
CA ALA A 221 -14.78 -2.83 13.59
C ALA A 221 -16.02 -3.55 14.14
N LEU A 222 -15.85 -4.62 14.93
CA LEU A 222 -16.96 -5.42 15.46
C LEU A 222 -17.61 -4.81 16.71
N THR A 223 -16.84 -4.10 17.54
CA THR A 223 -17.33 -3.49 18.79
C THR A 223 -18.55 -2.57 18.61
N PRO A 224 -18.57 -1.59 17.68
CA PRO A 224 -19.74 -0.73 17.48
C PRO A 224 -20.97 -1.50 16.99
N LEU A 225 -20.79 -2.47 16.07
CA LEU A 225 -21.89 -3.30 15.55
C LEU A 225 -22.56 -4.15 16.65
N LEU A 226 -21.76 -4.64 17.60
CA LEU A 226 -22.26 -5.37 18.77
C LEU A 226 -22.99 -4.44 19.76
N ALA A 227 -22.57 -3.19 19.90
CA ALA A 227 -23.21 -2.21 20.76
C ALA A 227 -24.58 -1.79 20.20
N GLU A 228 -24.65 -1.48 18.90
CA GLU A 228 -25.90 -1.15 18.19
C GLU A 228 -26.92 -2.30 18.28
N ALA A 229 -26.49 -3.54 18.03
CA ALA A 229 -27.36 -4.72 18.15
C ALA A 229 -27.88 -4.98 19.58
N ALA A 230 -27.12 -4.57 20.61
CA ALA A 230 -27.53 -4.68 22.01
C ALA A 230 -28.53 -3.60 22.42
N GLU A 231 -28.43 -2.39 21.87
CA GLU A 231 -29.39 -1.30 22.09
C GLU A 231 -30.72 -1.55 21.36
N GLU A 232 -30.69 -2.06 20.12
CA GLU A 232 -31.89 -2.43 19.37
C GLU A 232 -32.67 -3.61 19.99
N GLY A 233 -32.00 -4.54 20.66
CA GLY A 233 -32.66 -5.65 21.37
C GLY A 233 -33.27 -5.28 22.72
N ALA A 234 -32.99 -4.08 23.24
CA ALA A 234 -33.46 -3.59 24.54
C ALA A 234 -34.68 -2.65 24.43
N HIS A 235 -35.04 -2.22 23.21
CA HIS A 235 -36.19 -1.37 22.88
C HIS A 235 -37.33 -2.16 22.25
#